data_AF-A0A2E2Q7G8-F1
#
_entry.id   AF-A0A2E2Q7G8-F1
#
_cell.length_a   1.000
_cell.length_b   1.000
_cell.length_c   1.000
_cell.angle_alpha   90.00
_cell.angle_beta   90.00
_cell.angle_gamma   90.00
#
_symmetry.space_group_name_H-M   'P 1'
#
loop_
_entity.id
_entity.type
_entity.pdbx_description
1 polymer ?
#
loop_
_entity_poly.entity_id
_entity_poly.type
_entity_poly.pdbx_seq_one_letter_code
_entity_poly.pdbx_strand_id
1 'polypeptide(L)' 'MDPLIAAWWLALLVTLATLPVGLWRTLAYRSGSIDHTPTMRTVAIFAMTLGLTALAAYLVLTVVLMVRAAA' A
#
# COMPACT_ATOMS: atom_id res chain seq x y z
N MET A 1 -4.48 20.18 11.98
CA MET A 1 -4.84 18.76 11.79
C MET A 1 -4.00 17.96 12.78
N ASP A 2 -4.59 17.01 13.50
CA ASP A 2 -3.83 16.12 14.39
C ASP A 2 -2.82 15.30 13.56
N PRO A 3 -1.52 15.29 13.92
CA PRO A 3 -0.49 14.56 13.18
C PRO A 3 -0.83 13.06 13.04
N LEU A 4 -1.50 12.46 14.03
CA LEU A 4 -1.88 11.06 13.96
C LEU A 4 -2.96 10.81 12.88
N ILE A 5 -3.95 11.70 12.79
CA ILE A 5 -5.00 11.64 11.77
C ILE A 5 -4.41 11.91 10.38
N ALA A 6 -3.48 12.85 10.26
CA ALA A 6 -2.79 13.13 9.01
C ALA A 6 -1.98 11.91 8.53
N ALA A 7 -1.24 11.25 9.42
CA ALA A 7 -0.50 10.03 9.12
C ALA A 7 -1.43 8.88 8.71
N TRP A 8 -2.59 8.75 9.36
CA TRP A 8 -3.59 7.74 9.02
C TRP A 8 -4.16 7.94 7.61
N TRP A 9 -4.51 9.18 7.25
CA TRP A 9 -4.96 9.51 5.89
C TRP A 9 -3.87 9.26 4.85
N LEU A 10 -2.63 9.65 5.15
CA LEU A 10 -1.51 9.42 4.25
C LEU A 10 -1.30 7.91 4.00
N ALA A 11 -1.31 7.09 5.07
CA ALA A 11 -1.17 5.65 4.96
C ALA A 11 -2.30 5.02 4.12
N LEU A 12 -3.55 5.48 4.30
CA LEU A 12 -4.68 5.05 3.49
C LEU A 12 -4.49 5.41 2.01
N LEU A 13 -4.14 6.66 1.71
CA LEU A 13 -3.96 7.13 0.34
C LEU A 13 -2.82 6.38 -0.37
N VAL A 14 -1.69 6.19 0.30
CA VAL A 14 -0.56 5.42 -0.25
C VAL A 14 -0.99 3.97 -0.51
N THR A 15 -1.73 3.35 0.41
CA THR A 15 -2.25 1.99 0.22
C THR A 15 -3.13 1.90 -1.02
N LEU A 16 -4.12 2.80 -1.16
CA LEU A 16 -5.05 2.81 -2.28
C LEU A 16 -4.35 3.09 -3.63
N ALA A 17 -3.32 3.93 -3.63
CA ALA A 17 -2.58 4.25 -4.85
C ALA A 17 -1.64 3.13 -5.31
N THR A 18 -1.05 2.38 -4.38
CA THR A 18 0.08 1.50 -4.69
C THR A 18 -0.27 0.02 -4.68
N LEU A 19 -1.14 -0.43 -3.76
CA LEU A 19 -1.47 -1.84 -3.61
C LEU A 19 -2.20 -2.41 -4.84
N PRO A 20 -3.18 -1.73 -5.46
CA PRO A 20 -3.81 -2.21 -6.70
C PRO A 20 -2.81 -2.31 -7.86
N VAL A 21 -1.88 -1.35 -7.97
CA VAL A 21 -0.84 -1.36 -9.01
C VAL A 21 0.11 -2.53 -8.81
N GLY A 22 0.57 -2.76 -7.57
CA GLY A 22 1.42 -3.88 -7.22
C GLY A 22 0.76 -5.23 -7.52
N LEU A 23 -0.51 -5.39 -7.15
CA LEU A 23 -1.30 -6.59 -7.44
C LEU A 23 -1.44 -6.83 -8.95
N TRP A 24 -1.91 -5.81 -9.68
CA TRP A 24 -2.12 -5.89 -11.13
C TRP A 24 -0.83 -6.25 -11.86
N ARG A 25 0.27 -5.55 -11.56
CA ARG A 25 1.57 -5.80 -12.20
C ARG A 25 2.15 -7.16 -11.83
N THR A 26 1.96 -7.62 -10.59
CA THR A 26 2.41 -8.95 -10.18
C THR A 26 1.62 -10.05 -10.88
N LEU A 27 0.29 -9.90 -11.01
CA LEU A 27 -0.56 -10.83 -11.73
C LEU A 27 -0.22 -10.87 -13.22
N ALA A 28 -0.05 -9.70 -13.86
CA ALA A 28 0.35 -9.60 -15.26
C ALA A 28 1.74 -10.22 -15.54
N TYR A 29 2.68 -10.07 -14.61
CA TYR A 29 3.98 -10.73 -14.72
C TYR A 29 3.87 -12.26 -14.61
N ARG A 30 2.98 -12.77 -13.75
CA ARG A 30 2.78 -14.22 -13.57
C ARG A 30 1.92 -14.86 -14.67
N SER A 31 1.03 -14.09 -15.30
CA SER A 31 0.12 -14.61 -16.34
C SER A 31 0.81 -14.86 -17.68
N GLY A 32 2.04 -14.40 -17.89
CA GLY A 32 2.71 -14.48 -19.18
C GLY A 32 2.07 -13.60 -20.26
N SER A 33 1.07 -12.78 -19.93
CA SER A 33 0.22 -12.10 -20.92
C SER A 33 0.71 -10.72 -21.36
N ILE A 34 1.73 -10.16 -20.72
CA ILE A 34 2.25 -8.81 -21.00
C ILE A 34 3.78 -8.87 -21.08
N ASP A 35 4.36 -8.17 -22.06
CA ASP A 35 5.82 -8.05 -22.27
C ASP A 35 6.61 -7.95 -20.95
N HIS A 36 7.40 -8.98 -20.65
CA HIS A 36 8.16 -9.10 -19.42
C HIS A 36 9.44 -8.26 -19.49
N THR A 37 9.29 -6.93 -19.37
CA THR A 37 10.47 -6.08 -19.24
C THR A 37 10.99 -6.08 -17.80
N PRO A 38 12.32 -5.94 -17.59
CA PRO A 38 12.89 -5.81 -16.24
C PRO A 38 12.27 -4.66 -15.44
N THR A 39 11.87 -3.57 -16.12
CA THR A 39 11.24 -2.41 -15.49
C THR A 39 9.85 -2.73 -14.94
N MET A 40 9.05 -3.58 -15.60
CA MET A 40 7.75 -3.99 -15.07
C MET A 40 7.89 -4.79 -13.77
N ARG A 41 8.91 -5.66 -13.66
CA ARG A 41 9.19 -6.39 -12.42
C ARG A 41 9.58 -5.45 -11.28
N THR A 42 10.43 -4.46 -11.55
CA THR A 42 10.82 -3.45 -10.55
C THR A 42 9.62 -2.65 -10.05
N VAL A 43 8.74 -2.20 -10.96
CA VAL A 43 7.51 -1.47 -10.58
C VAL A 43 6.58 -2.34 -9.76
N ALA A 44 6.40 -3.62 -10.15
CA ALA A 44 5.57 -4.56 -9.41
C ALA A 44 6.07 -4.71 -7.96
N ILE A 45 7.36 -4.99 -7.79
CA ILE A 45 7.98 -5.16 -6.48
C ILE A 45 7.83 -3.88 -5.64
N PHE A 46 8.18 -2.72 -6.20
CA PHE A 46 8.15 -1.45 -5.48
C PHE A 46 6.73 -1.07 -5.05
N ALA A 47 5.76 -1.14 -5.96
CA ALA A 47 4.37 -0.82 -5.64
C ALA A 47 3.81 -1.79 -4.59
N MET A 48 4.20 -3.07 -4.66
CA MET A 48 3.73 -4.07 -3.71
C MET A 48 4.35 -3.91 -2.32
N THR A 49 5.67 -3.65 -2.22
CA THR A 49 6.32 -3.41 -0.93
C THR A 49 5.82 -2.12 -0.28
N LEU A 50 5.70 -1.04 -1.05
CA LEU A 50 5.19 0.23 -0.56
C LEU A 50 3.73 0.11 -0.10
N GLY A 51 2.88 -0.54 -0.90
CA GLY A 51 1.47 -0.73 -0.57
C GLY A 51 1.24 -1.60 0.65
N LEU A 52 1.97 -2.70 0.79
CA LEU A 52 1.87 -3.58 1.97
C LEU A 52 2.37 -2.88 3.23
N THR A 53 3.46 -2.10 3.12
CA THR A 53 3.99 -1.33 4.26
C THR A 53 3.00 -0.24 4.69
N ALA A 54 2.42 0.48 3.73
CA ALA A 54 1.40 1.49 4.00
C ALA A 54 0.14 0.88 4.61
N LEU A 55 -0.29 -0.30 4.14
CA LEU A 55 -1.42 -1.03 4.70
C LEU A 55 -1.15 -1.43 6.15
N ALA A 56 0.03 -1.99 6.44
CA ALA A 56 0.42 -2.34 7.80
C ALA A 56 0.40 -1.11 8.73
N ALA A 57 0.99 0.01 8.28
CA ALA A 57 0.96 1.27 9.02
C ALA A 57 -0.48 1.78 9.24
N TYR A 58 -1.34 1.72 8.21
CA TYR A 58 -2.74 2.11 8.29
C TYR A 58 -3.51 1.28 9.34
N LEU A 59 -3.30 -0.04 9.38
CA LEU A 59 -3.94 -0.92 10.36
C LEU A 59 -3.48 -0.58 11.78
N VAL A 60 -2.17 -0.39 12.00
CA VAL A 60 -1.62 0.01 13.30
C VAL A 60 -2.21 1.36 13.74
N LEU A 61 -2.20 2.36 12.87
CA LEU A 61 -2.76 3.68 13.17
C LEU A 61 -4.26 3.63 13.45
N THR A 62 -5.00 2.75 12.77
CA THR A 62 -6.43 2.53 13.03
C THR A 62 -6.64 1.99 14.45
N VAL A 63 -5.84 1.00 14.87
CA VAL A 63 -5.91 0.47 16.24
C VAL A 63 -5.56 1.54 17.27
N VAL A 64 -4.49 2.30 17.04
CA VAL A 64 -4.06 3.39 17.95
C VAL A 64 -5.17 4.44 18.09
N LEU A 65 -5.80 4.85 17.00
CA LEU A 65 -6.91 5.81 17.01
C LEU A 65 -8.13 5.26 17.75
N MET A 66 -8.46 3.98 17.57
CA MET A 66 -9.56 3.32 18.27
C MET A 66 -9.33 3.26 19.78
N VAL A 67 -8.11 2.89 20.21
CA VAL A 67 -7.74 2.87 21.63
C VAL A 67 -7.80 4.28 22.24
N ARG A 68 -7.29 5.28 21.52
CA ARG A 68 -7.35 6.68 21.96
C ARG A 68 -8.77 7.21 22.08
N ALA A 69 -9.68 6.78 21.19
CA ALA A 69 -11.07 7.20 21.23
C ALA A 69 -11.87 6.54 22.37
N ALA A 70 -11.38 5.42 22.92
CA ALA A 70 -12.00 4.69 24.02
C ALA A 70 -11.51 5.14 25.42
N ALA A 71 -10.49 5.99 25.49
CA ALA A 71 -9.93 6.57 26.71
C ALA A 71 -10.55 7.94 27.01
#